data_AF-A0ABD4TE54-F1
#
_entry.id   AF-A0ABD4TE54-F1
#
_cell.length_a   1.000
_cell.length_b   1.000
_cell.length_c   1.000
_cell.angle_alpha   90.00
_cell.angle_beta   90.00
_cell.angle_gamma   90.00
#
_symmetry.space_group_name_H-M   'P 1'
#
loop_
_entity.id
_entity.type
_entity.pdbx_description
1 polymer ?
#
loop_
_entity_poly.entity_id
_entity_poly.type
_entity_poly.pdbx_seq_one_letter_code
_entity_poly.pdbx_strand_id
1 'polypeptide(L)'
;MTVNEEQTTISVALEDLLREVEALHADGYRLVQIGCTDIGGAYEINYSFDKDYRFKNLRLMVGPDIEVPSISGIYWGAFVYENETHDLFGIPVTGINIDFKGTFIKSGEKFPFSVTRSGGDRCRNA
;
A
#
# COMPACT_ATOMS: atom_id res chain seq x y z
N MET A 1 -3.81 -15.29 27.86
CA MET A 1 -4.90 -14.31 27.71
C MET A 1 -4.88 -13.86 26.26
N THR A 2 -5.81 -14.33 25.44
CA THR A 2 -6.07 -13.73 24.12
C THR A 2 -6.86 -12.46 24.38
N VAL A 3 -6.19 -11.31 24.34
CA VAL A 3 -6.88 -10.01 24.33
C VAL A 3 -7.50 -9.90 22.94
N ASN A 4 -8.83 -10.04 22.86
CA ASN A 4 -9.57 -9.69 21.66
C ASN A 4 -9.67 -8.16 21.65
N GLU A 5 -8.71 -7.51 21.02
CA GLU A 5 -8.73 -6.08 20.79
C GLU A 5 -9.48 -5.80 19.49
N GLU A 6 -10.55 -5.00 19.57
CA GLU A 6 -11.32 -4.62 18.39
C GLU A 6 -10.48 -3.70 17.49
N GLN A 7 -10.05 -4.23 16.34
CA GLN A 7 -9.32 -3.45 15.35
C GLN A 7 -10.32 -2.73 14.44
N THR A 8 -10.32 -1.39 14.50
CA THR A 8 -11.22 -0.59 13.67
C THR A 8 -10.69 -0.57 12.24
N THR A 9 -11.49 -1.05 11.29
CA THR A 9 -11.19 -0.96 9.85
C THR A 9 -12.18 -0.05 9.18
N ILE A 10 -11.68 1.00 8.51
CA ILE A 10 -12.51 2.02 7.87
C ILE A 10 -12.24 1.99 6.38
N SER A 11 -13.29 1.84 5.57
CA SER A 11 -13.18 1.99 4.13
C SER A 11 -12.99 3.46 3.77
N VAL A 12 -11.98 3.76 2.96
CA VAL A 12 -11.62 5.12 2.54
C VAL A 12 -11.66 5.19 1.01
N ALA A 13 -12.22 6.28 0.50
CA ALA A 13 -12.18 6.59 -0.93
C ALA A 13 -10.79 7.12 -1.32
N LEU A 14 -10.36 6.87 -2.56
CA LEU A 14 -9.04 7.28 -3.03
C LEU A 14 -8.76 8.79 -2.85
N GLU A 15 -9.76 9.62 -3.11
CA GLU A 15 -9.70 11.07 -2.97
C GLU A 15 -9.54 11.55 -1.52
N ASP A 16 -9.99 10.75 -0.56
CA ASP A 16 -9.90 11.04 0.88
C ASP A 16 -8.63 10.48 1.52
N LEU A 17 -7.87 9.62 0.82
CA LEU A 17 -6.74 8.90 1.40
C LEU A 17 -5.74 9.84 2.08
N LEU A 18 -5.26 10.85 1.37
CA LEU A 18 -4.28 11.79 1.91
C LEU A 18 -4.83 12.56 3.10
N ARG A 19 -6.08 13.04 3.01
CA ARG A 19 -6.76 13.78 4.09
C ARG A 19 -6.87 12.94 5.36
N GLU A 20 -7.29 11.68 5.24
CA GLU A 20 -7.41 10.77 6.39
C GLU A 20 -6.05 10.43 7.00
N VAL A 21 -5.02 10.22 6.16
CA VAL A 21 -3.66 9.93 6.63
C VAL A 21 -3.02 11.14 7.32
N GLU A 22 -3.23 12.36 6.81
CA GLU A 22 -2.79 13.60 7.46
C GLU A 22 -3.46 13.79 8.81
N ALA A 23 -4.78 13.53 8.91
CA ALA A 23 -5.51 13.60 10.17
C ALA A 23 -4.97 12.60 11.19
N LEU A 24 -4.69 11.35 10.78
CA LEU A 24 -4.09 10.35 11.64
C LEU A 24 -2.67 10.75 12.10
N HIS A 25 -1.86 11.30 11.21
CA HIS A 25 -0.53 11.79 11.54
C HIS A 25 -0.59 12.94 12.55
N ALA A 26 -1.50 13.91 12.34
CA ALA A 26 -1.71 15.01 13.27
C ALA A 26 -2.21 14.54 14.65
N ASP A 27 -3.03 13.49 14.68
CA ASP A 27 -3.50 12.84 15.91
C ASP A 27 -2.40 12.00 16.60
N GLY A 28 -1.21 11.87 16.03
CA GLY A 28 -0.06 11.19 16.61
C GLY A 28 -0.04 9.67 16.39
N TYR A 29 -0.78 9.17 15.39
CA TYR A 29 -0.67 7.77 14.98
C TYR A 29 0.65 7.51 14.26
N ARG A 30 1.23 6.33 14.46
CA ARG A 30 2.39 5.85 13.67
C ARG A 30 1.92 4.89 12.59
N LEU A 31 2.55 4.99 11.41
CA LEU A 31 2.38 4.00 10.35
C LEU A 31 3.07 2.69 10.78
N VAL A 32 2.34 1.58 10.73
CA VAL A 32 2.88 0.25 11.08
C VAL A 32 3.15 -0.57 9.84
N GLN A 33 2.22 -0.56 8.88
CA GLN A 33 2.29 -1.41 7.70
C GLN A 33 1.35 -0.88 6.61
N ILE A 34 1.74 -1.08 5.35
CA ILE A 34 0.85 -0.98 4.20
C ILE A 34 0.87 -2.35 3.53
N GLY A 35 -0.30 -2.94 3.29
CA GLY A 35 -0.42 -4.26 2.67
C GLY A 35 -1.38 -4.24 1.50
N CYS A 36 -0.97 -4.82 0.39
CA CYS A 36 -1.80 -4.97 -0.80
C CYS A 36 -2.21 -6.44 -0.98
N THR A 37 -3.48 -6.67 -1.30
CA THR A 37 -4.04 -8.00 -1.57
C THR A 37 -4.86 -7.95 -2.85
N ASP A 38 -4.64 -8.89 -3.77
CA ASP A 38 -5.51 -9.09 -4.94
C ASP A 38 -6.80 -9.81 -4.50
N ILE A 39 -7.95 -9.27 -4.87
CA ILE A 39 -9.27 -9.81 -4.52
C ILE A 39 -10.08 -10.27 -5.75
N GLY A 40 -9.41 -10.50 -6.88
CA GLY A 40 -10.04 -11.05 -8.09
C GLY A 40 -10.74 -9.98 -8.93
N GLY A 41 -9.97 -8.99 -9.39
CA GLY A 41 -10.45 -7.92 -10.29
C GLY A 41 -10.26 -6.49 -9.73
N ALA A 42 -9.85 -6.40 -8.47
CA ALA A 42 -9.42 -5.18 -7.80
C ALA A 42 -8.32 -5.52 -6.79
N TYR A 43 -7.66 -4.49 -6.28
CA TYR A 43 -6.70 -4.58 -5.20
C TYR A 43 -7.25 -3.92 -3.94
N GLU A 44 -7.05 -4.58 -2.82
CA GLU A 44 -7.31 -4.04 -1.49
C GLU A 44 -5.98 -3.62 -0.86
N ILE A 45 -5.84 -2.34 -0.58
CA ILE A 45 -4.69 -1.78 0.12
C ILE A 45 -5.13 -1.43 1.55
N ASN A 46 -4.52 -2.07 2.54
CA ASN A 46 -4.73 -1.80 3.95
C ASN A 46 -3.57 -0.98 4.50
N TYR A 47 -3.89 0.19 5.04
CA TYR A 47 -2.95 1.06 5.76
C TYR A 47 -3.20 0.89 7.26
N SER A 48 -2.25 0.29 7.95
CA SER A 48 -2.37 -0.02 9.37
C SER A 48 -1.61 1.01 10.20
N PHE A 49 -2.32 1.65 11.11
CA PHE A 49 -1.78 2.66 12.03
C PHE A 49 -1.94 2.20 13.47
N ASP A 50 -1.02 2.62 14.33
CA ASP A 50 -1.04 2.32 15.77
C ASP A 50 -0.93 3.62 16.58
N LYS A 51 -1.66 3.65 17.69
CA LYS A 51 -1.51 4.66 18.75
C LYS A 51 -1.89 4.03 20.08
N ASP A 52 -0.99 4.10 21.05
CA ASP A 52 -1.21 3.54 22.40
C ASP A 52 -1.63 2.06 22.37
N TYR A 53 -1.01 1.25 21.49
CA TYR A 53 -1.30 -0.17 21.24
C TYR A 53 -2.66 -0.45 20.57
N ARG A 54 -3.40 0.58 20.14
CA ARG A 54 -4.66 0.44 19.43
C ARG A 54 -4.48 0.61 17.93
N PHE A 55 -4.82 -0.43 17.20
CA PHE A 55 -4.77 -0.43 15.75
C PHE A 55 -5.99 0.24 15.12
N LYS A 56 -5.71 1.08 14.11
CA LYS A 56 -6.70 1.65 13.21
C LYS A 56 -6.24 1.41 11.77
N ASN A 57 -7.08 0.74 10.99
CA ASN A 57 -6.77 0.36 9.62
C ASN A 57 -7.64 1.17 8.65
N LEU A 58 -7.02 1.76 7.63
CA LEU A 58 -7.72 2.31 6.47
C LEU A 58 -7.69 1.30 5.34
N ARG A 59 -8.85 0.97 4.79
CA ARG A 59 -9.01 0.05 3.68
C ARG A 59 -9.33 0.84 2.42
N LEU A 60 -8.46 0.74 1.44
CA LEU A 60 -8.62 1.35 0.13
C LEU A 60 -8.82 0.26 -0.91
N MET A 61 -9.81 0.44 -1.78
CA MET A 61 -10.12 -0.48 -2.87
C MET A 61 -9.80 0.20 -4.19
N VAL A 62 -8.89 -0.38 -4.98
CA VAL A 62 -8.43 0.22 -6.25
C VAL A 62 -8.52 -0.77 -7.41
N GLY A 63 -8.83 -0.25 -8.60
CA GLY A 63 -8.80 -1.04 -9.83
C GLY A 63 -7.37 -1.23 -10.35
N PRO A 64 -7.16 -2.15 -11.32
CA PRO A 64 -5.84 -2.53 -11.78
C PRO A 64 -5.02 -1.42 -12.44
N ASP A 65 -5.63 -0.33 -12.90
CA ASP A 65 -4.94 0.80 -13.56
C ASP A 65 -5.13 2.14 -12.82
N ILE A 66 -5.59 2.10 -11.58
CA ILE A 66 -5.81 3.30 -10.78
C ILE A 66 -4.51 3.71 -10.09
N GLU A 67 -4.14 4.98 -10.29
CA GLU A 67 -2.99 5.58 -9.61
C GLU A 67 -3.31 5.89 -8.16
N VAL A 68 -2.43 5.47 -7.26
CA VAL A 68 -2.56 5.71 -5.81
C VAL A 68 -1.60 6.84 -5.41
N PRO A 69 -2.08 7.89 -4.71
CA PRO A 69 -1.18 8.92 -4.22
C PRO A 69 -0.30 8.37 -3.09
N SER A 70 0.98 8.71 -3.13
CA SER A 70 1.96 8.34 -2.11
C SER A 70 1.67 9.07 -0.79
N ILE A 71 1.79 8.35 0.32
CA ILE A 71 1.75 8.90 1.66
C ILE A 71 3.16 9.14 2.21
N SER A 72 4.22 8.88 1.42
CA SER A 72 5.61 9.05 1.84
C SER A 72 5.98 10.49 2.18
N GLY A 73 5.25 11.48 1.65
CA GLY A 73 5.35 12.89 2.05
C GLY A 73 4.95 13.14 3.52
N ILE A 74 4.08 12.32 4.09
CA ILE A 74 3.61 12.40 5.48
C ILE A 74 4.43 11.44 6.35
N TYR A 75 4.44 10.16 5.96
CA TYR A 75 5.20 9.12 6.63
C TYR A 75 6.37 8.71 5.76
N TRP A 76 7.55 9.25 6.04
CA TRP A 76 8.74 8.98 5.22
C TRP A 76 8.97 7.48 4.98
N GLY A 77 8.73 6.61 5.97
CA GLY A 77 8.90 5.16 5.82
C GLY A 77 7.96 4.46 4.83
N ALA A 78 6.91 5.15 4.34
CA ALA A 78 5.92 4.55 3.44
C ALA A 78 6.48 4.20 2.06
N PHE A 79 7.55 4.88 1.60
CA PHE A 79 8.12 4.64 0.26
C PHE A 79 8.50 3.16 0.08
N VAL A 80 8.93 2.46 1.14
CA VAL A 80 9.33 1.05 1.08
C VAL A 80 8.14 0.19 0.64
N TYR A 81 6.99 0.37 1.28
CA TYR A 81 5.79 -0.40 0.97
C TYR A 81 5.17 0.02 -0.37
N GLU A 82 5.28 1.29 -0.74
CA GLU A 82 4.80 1.80 -2.02
C GLU A 82 5.60 1.22 -3.18
N ASN A 83 6.94 1.19 -3.07
CA ASN A 83 7.79 0.51 -4.04
C ASN A 83 7.54 -1.00 -4.07
N GLU A 84 7.32 -1.64 -2.92
CA GLU A 84 6.92 -3.05 -2.86
C GLU A 84 5.60 -3.30 -3.61
N THR A 85 4.59 -2.46 -3.38
CA THR A 85 3.28 -2.58 -4.01
C THR A 85 3.38 -2.38 -5.52
N HIS A 86 4.16 -1.39 -5.95
CA HIS A 86 4.46 -1.14 -7.35
C HIS A 86 5.18 -2.35 -7.99
N ASP A 87 6.22 -2.89 -7.37
CA ASP A 87 7.06 -3.94 -7.96
C ASP A 87 6.37 -5.32 -7.96
N LEU A 88 5.54 -5.61 -6.94
CA LEU A 88 4.90 -6.91 -6.78
C LEU A 88 3.51 -7.01 -7.43
N PHE A 89 2.74 -5.92 -7.43
CA PHE A 89 1.36 -5.89 -7.95
C PHE A 89 1.22 -5.02 -9.22
N GLY A 90 2.19 -4.15 -9.50
CA GLY A 90 2.16 -3.26 -10.66
C GLY A 90 1.21 -2.07 -10.49
N ILE A 91 0.86 -1.71 -9.26
CA ILE A 91 -0.01 -0.55 -9.00
C ILE A 91 0.83 0.71 -9.15
N PRO A 92 0.45 1.66 -10.03
CA PRO A 92 1.16 2.92 -10.15
C PRO A 92 0.94 3.78 -8.91
N VAL A 93 2.02 4.21 -8.26
CA VAL A 93 1.98 5.11 -7.11
C VAL A 93 2.66 6.43 -7.49
N THR A 94 1.97 7.56 -7.26
CA THR A 94 2.45 8.89 -7.66
C THR A 94 2.95 9.70 -6.47
N GLY A 95 4.03 10.46 -6.65
CA GLY A 95 4.57 11.33 -5.60
C GLY A 95 5.42 10.62 -4.53
N ILE A 96 6.00 9.45 -4.84
CA ILE A 96 6.90 8.74 -3.93
C ILE A 96 8.19 9.55 -3.73
N ASN A 97 8.63 9.74 -2.49
CA ASN A 97 9.84 10.49 -2.17
C ASN A 97 11.11 9.83 -2.72
N ILE A 98 11.20 8.50 -2.64
CA ILE A 98 12.30 7.70 -3.21
C ILE A 98 11.70 6.63 -4.10
N ASP A 99 11.72 6.88 -5.40
CA ASP A 99 11.23 5.96 -6.43
C ASP A 99 12.39 5.11 -7.00
N PHE A 100 12.30 3.79 -6.81
CA PHE A 100 13.25 2.82 -7.36
C PHE A 100 12.83 2.30 -8.75
N LYS A 101 11.75 2.82 -9.34
CA LYS A 101 11.34 2.59 -10.72
C LYS A 101 11.23 1.12 -11.12
N GLY A 102 10.69 0.26 -10.26
CA GLY A 102 10.58 -1.17 -10.58
C GLY A 102 11.80 -2.02 -10.18
N THR A 103 12.75 -1.46 -9.43
CA THR A 103 14.01 -2.15 -9.07
C THR A 103 14.22 -2.35 -7.58
N PHE A 104 13.21 -2.05 -6.75
CA PHE A 104 13.29 -2.22 -5.31
C PHE A 104 13.28 -3.70 -4.94
N ILE A 105 12.33 -4.45 -5.50
CA ILE A 105 12.24 -5.91 -5.35
C ILE A 105 12.44 -6.57 -6.71
N LYS A 106 13.47 -7.41 -6.80
CA LYS A 106 13.72 -8.23 -7.99
C LYS A 106 13.09 -9.60 -7.82
N SER A 107 12.01 -9.85 -8.55
CA SER A 107 11.38 -11.17 -8.69
C SER A 107 11.74 -11.80 -10.04
N GLY A 108 11.65 -13.13 -10.12
CA GLY A 108 11.88 -13.87 -11.38
C GLY A 108 10.81 -13.61 -12.43
N GLU A 109 9.60 -13.24 -11.99
CA GLU A 109 8.46 -12.85 -12.82
C GLU A 109 8.07 -11.41 -12.49
N LYS A 110 7.67 -10.64 -13.50
CA LYS A 110 7.17 -9.27 -13.30
C LYS A 110 5.77 -9.31 -12.66
N PHE A 111 5.56 -8.54 -11.59
CA PHE A 111 4.30 -8.45 -10.85
C PHE A 111 3.74 -9.82 -10.40
N PRO A 112 4.49 -10.61 -9.62
CA PRO A 112 4.14 -12.00 -9.27
C PRO A 112 2.80 -12.13 -8.53
N PHE A 113 2.31 -11.05 -7.90
CA PHE A 113 1.06 -11.06 -7.13
C PHE A 113 -0.10 -10.39 -7.85
N SER A 114 0.09 -9.96 -9.09
CA SER A 114 -1.01 -9.49 -9.94
C SER A 114 -1.70 -10.68 -10.62
N VAL A 115 -2.93 -10.98 -10.22
CA VAL A 115 -3.76 -11.98 -10.93
C VAL A 115 -4.35 -11.37 -12.21
N THR A 116 -4.54 -10.05 -12.22
CA THR A 116 -5.13 -9.31 -13.34
C THR A 116 -4.16 -9.01 -14.47
N ARG A 117 -2.86 -8.83 -14.19
CA ARG A 117 -1.81 -8.60 -15.22
C ARG A 117 -1.04 -9.86 -15.52
N SER A 118 -1.70 -10.84 -16.13
CA SER A 118 -1.01 -12.00 -16.73
C SER A 118 -0.39 -11.57 -18.07
N GLY A 119 0.81 -10.98 -18.02
CA GLY A 119 1.50 -10.42 -19.19
C GLY A 119 2.99 -10.67 -19.11
N GLY A 120 3.40 -11.82 -19.66
CA GLY A 120 4.75 -12.37 -19.58
C GLY A 120 5.86 -11.41 -19.96
N ASP A 121 6.57 -10.92 -18.95
CA ASP A 121 7.95 -10.48 -19.10
C ASP A 121 8.73 -11.19 -18.00
N ARG A 122 9.37 -12.32 -18.37
CA ARG A 122 10.37 -12.94 -17.50
C ARG A 122 11.44 -11.89 -17.29
N CYS A 123 11.81 -11.64 -16.03
CA CYS A 123 12.81 -10.64 -15.66
C CYS A 123 14.11 -10.91 -16.44
N ARG A 124 14.29 -10.24 -17.59
CA ARG A 124 15.48 -10.31 -18.42
C ARG A 124 16.30 -9.08 -18.14
N ASN A 125 16.97 -9.03 -16.99
CA ASN A 125 18.07 -8.10 -16.76
C ASN A 125 19.01 -8.70 -15.71
N ALA A 126 20.00 -9.45 -16.22
CA ALA A 126 21.27 -9.72 -15.56
C ALA A 126 22.18 -8.49 -15.72
#